data_AF-A0A1D1Z1J1-F1
#
_entry.id   AF-A0A1D1Z1J1-F1
#
_cell.length_a   1.000
_cell.length_b   1.000
_cell.length_c   1.000
_cell.angle_alpha   90.00
_cell.angle_beta   90.00
_cell.angle_gamma   90.00
#
_symmetry.space_group_name_H-M   'P 1'
#
loop_
_entity.id
_entity.type
_entity.pdbx_description
1 polymer ?
#
loop_
_entity_poly.entity_id
_entity_poly.type
_entity_poly.pdbx_seq_one_letter_code
_entity_poly.pdbx_strand_id
1 'polypeptide(L)'
;GLMRQVMERQEVMQQKFLETIEKREQDRMIREEAWKRQEMARLNREHDMMSQERAISASRDAAIIAFLQKMTGQTVPVQLPVPAVAAAAAAPQPPPQQPVAPSAPPPVSPQQTQPPPAPQRRQNQQPQQQTAQHAHDQHGAEEAVRTQQAPALEIVPLSEASEAVVATDPASSRWPKSEVHALIQMRSEMESRYQEAGPKGPLWEEISAGMQRMGYSRSSKRCKEKWENINKYFKKVKESSKKRPDDSKTCPYF
;
A
#
# COMPACT_ATOMS: atom_id res chain seq x y z
N GLY A 1 -47.71 3.50 33.50
CA GLY A 1 -47.67 4.97 33.32
C GLY A 1 -47.00 5.30 31.99
N LEU A 2 -47.44 6.34 31.30
CA LEU A 2 -47.03 6.69 29.93
C LEU A 2 -45.50 6.80 29.76
N MET A 3 -44.80 7.39 30.73
CA MET A 3 -43.33 7.52 30.73
C MET A 3 -42.60 6.17 30.66
N ARG A 4 -43.14 5.14 31.33
CA ARG A 4 -42.57 3.79 31.32
C ARG A 4 -42.64 3.16 29.92
N GLN A 5 -43.76 3.35 29.21
CA GLN A 5 -43.92 2.88 27.82
C GLN A 5 -42.96 3.57 26.85
N VAL A 6 -42.70 4.88 27.03
CA VAL A 6 -41.77 5.62 26.16
C VAL A 6 -40.33 5.14 26.37
N MET A 7 -39.91 4.94 27.63
CA MET A 7 -38.58 4.41 27.97
C MET A 7 -38.36 3.01 27.39
N GLU A 8 -39.33 2.10 27.59
CA GLU A 8 -39.27 0.73 27.05
C GLU A 8 -39.19 0.71 25.52
N ARG A 9 -39.94 1.59 24.85
CA ARG A 9 -39.87 1.72 23.38
C ARG A 9 -38.54 2.28 22.90
N GLN A 10 -37.94 3.20 23.67
CA GLN A 10 -36.63 3.76 23.38
C GLN A 10 -35.51 2.73 23.59
N GLU A 11 -35.59 1.94 24.65
CA GLU A 11 -34.66 0.85 24.95
C GLU A 11 -34.67 -0.22 23.84
N VAL A 12 -35.85 -0.66 23.40
CA VAL A 12 -35.98 -1.61 22.28
C VAL A 12 -35.38 -1.05 20.98
N MET A 13 -35.56 0.24 20.71
CA MET A 13 -34.98 0.87 19.51
C MET A 13 -33.45 0.96 19.62
N GLN A 14 -32.93 1.32 20.79
CA GLN A 14 -31.49 1.39 21.04
C GLN A 14 -30.83 0.02 20.98
N GLN A 15 -31.47 -1.01 21.53
CA GLN A 15 -30.97 -2.37 21.49
C GLN A 15 -30.87 -2.89 20.05
N LYS A 16 -31.91 -2.70 19.24
CA LYS A 16 -31.88 -3.05 17.81
C LYS A 16 -30.79 -2.31 17.04
N PHE A 17 -30.51 -1.07 17.39
CA PHE A 17 -29.44 -0.29 16.78
C PHE A 17 -28.07 -0.87 17.11
N LEU A 18 -27.82 -1.22 18.38
CA LEU A 18 -26.57 -1.85 18.81
C LEU A 18 -26.36 -3.20 18.15
N GLU A 19 -27.39 -4.05 18.13
CA GLU A 19 -27.35 -5.36 17.45
C GLU A 19 -27.00 -5.21 15.96
N THR A 20 -27.52 -4.16 15.30
CA THR A 20 -27.23 -3.90 13.89
C THR A 20 -25.77 -3.51 13.67
N ILE A 21 -25.19 -2.73 14.58
CA ILE A 21 -23.78 -2.33 14.52
C ILE A 21 -22.89 -3.55 14.75
N GLU A 22 -23.15 -4.32 15.81
CA GLU A 22 -22.39 -5.51 16.15
C GLU A 22 -22.42 -6.53 15.01
N LYS A 23 -23.59 -6.76 14.41
CA LYS A 23 -23.74 -7.64 13.25
C LYS A 23 -22.88 -7.19 12.06
N ARG A 24 -22.84 -5.88 11.75
CA ARG A 24 -21.96 -5.38 10.69
C ARG A 24 -20.49 -5.57 11.00
N GLU A 25 -20.12 -5.42 12.27
CA GLU A 25 -18.75 -5.65 12.73
C GLU A 25 -18.35 -7.12 12.61
N GLN A 26 -19.21 -8.03 13.04
CA GLN A 26 -19.02 -9.47 12.86
C GLN A 26 -18.88 -9.84 11.39
N ASP A 27 -19.74 -9.31 10.51
CA ASP A 27 -19.65 -9.55 9.07
C ASP A 27 -18.32 -9.03 8.47
N ARG A 28 -17.81 -7.92 8.99
CA ARG A 28 -16.49 -7.39 8.60
C ARG A 28 -15.38 -8.33 9.08
N MET A 29 -15.44 -8.76 10.33
CA MET A 29 -14.46 -9.66 10.94
C MET A 29 -14.39 -11.00 10.19
N ILE A 30 -15.53 -11.63 9.90
CA ILE A 30 -15.61 -12.90 9.16
C ILE A 30 -14.93 -12.75 7.78
N ARG A 31 -15.20 -11.65 7.07
CA ARG A 31 -14.58 -11.38 5.77
C ARG A 31 -13.07 -11.18 5.87
N GLU A 32 -12.61 -10.46 6.88
CA GLU A 32 -11.18 -10.22 7.11
C GLU A 32 -10.45 -11.51 7.50
N GLU A 33 -11.03 -12.33 8.37
CA GLU A 33 -10.47 -13.62 8.75
C GLU A 33 -10.44 -14.61 7.59
N ALA A 34 -11.53 -14.69 6.81
CA ALA A 34 -11.58 -15.54 5.62
C ALA A 34 -10.49 -15.13 4.62
N TRP A 35 -10.30 -13.82 4.44
CA TRP A 35 -9.23 -13.29 3.59
C TRP A 35 -7.83 -13.63 4.16
N LYS A 36 -7.60 -13.45 5.46
CA LYS A 36 -6.33 -13.83 6.12
C LYS A 36 -6.04 -15.33 6.00
N ARG A 37 -7.03 -16.19 6.20
CA ARG A 37 -6.88 -17.65 6.02
C ARG A 37 -6.52 -17.99 4.59
N GLN A 38 -7.17 -17.36 3.61
CA GLN A 38 -6.87 -17.58 2.19
C GLN A 38 -5.44 -17.13 1.84
N GLU A 39 -5.01 -15.98 2.35
CA GLU A 39 -3.66 -15.47 2.11
C GLU A 39 -2.59 -16.34 2.77
N MET A 40 -2.81 -16.76 4.01
CA MET A 40 -1.90 -17.71 4.68
C MET A 40 -1.83 -19.04 3.95
N ALA A 41 -2.95 -19.58 3.47
CA ALA A 41 -2.95 -20.81 2.69
C ALA A 41 -2.17 -20.67 1.38
N ARG A 42 -2.23 -19.49 0.73
CA ARG A 42 -1.43 -19.19 -0.46
C ARG A 42 0.07 -19.17 -0.11
N LEU A 43 0.45 -18.44 0.93
CA LEU A 43 1.85 -18.33 1.35
C LEU A 43 2.42 -19.68 1.79
N ASN A 44 1.64 -20.50 2.50
CA ASN A 44 2.08 -21.83 2.93
C ASN A 44 2.41 -22.72 1.73
N ARG A 45 1.58 -22.71 0.68
CA ARG A 45 1.86 -23.47 -0.56
C ARG A 45 3.13 -23.01 -1.25
N GLU A 46 3.39 -21.71 -1.29
CA GLU A 46 4.62 -21.15 -1.86
C GLU A 46 5.85 -21.56 -1.04
N HIS A 47 5.74 -21.50 0.28
CA HIS A 47 6.78 -21.95 1.19
C HIS A 47 7.05 -23.47 1.05
N ASP A 48 6.00 -24.28 1.00
CA ASP A 48 6.09 -25.73 0.83
C ASP A 48 6.77 -26.08 -0.50
N MET A 49 6.38 -25.42 -1.60
CA MET A 49 7.02 -25.59 -2.91
C MET A 49 8.52 -25.23 -2.87
N MET A 50 8.86 -24.09 -2.26
CA MET A 50 10.26 -23.68 -2.11
C MET A 50 11.07 -24.65 -1.22
N SER A 51 10.44 -25.18 -0.16
CA SER A 51 11.07 -26.18 0.70
C SER A 51 11.34 -27.48 -0.05
N GLN A 52 10.40 -27.89 -0.92
CA GLN A 52 10.52 -29.09 -1.74
C GLN A 52 11.62 -28.93 -2.78
N GLU A 53 11.70 -27.77 -3.45
CA GLU A 53 12.78 -27.46 -4.41
C GLU A 53 14.16 -27.53 -3.74
N ARG A 54 14.30 -26.96 -2.54
CA ARG A 54 15.54 -27.05 -1.75
C ARG A 54 15.87 -28.50 -1.36
N ALA A 55 14.87 -29.27 -0.94
CA ALA A 55 15.06 -30.68 -0.59
C ALA A 55 15.50 -31.53 -1.80
N ILE A 56 14.91 -31.29 -2.97
CA ILE A 56 15.29 -31.95 -4.23
C ILE A 56 16.71 -31.55 -4.65
N SER A 57 17.05 -30.28 -4.54
CA SER A 57 18.41 -29.81 -4.87
C SER A 57 19.44 -30.42 -3.91
N ALA A 58 19.14 -30.44 -2.61
CA ALA A 58 20.01 -31.05 -1.61
C ALA A 58 20.19 -32.56 -1.82
N SER A 59 19.14 -33.28 -2.21
CA SER A 59 19.26 -34.72 -2.50
C SER A 59 20.08 -35.00 -3.76
N ARG A 60 19.94 -34.17 -4.80
CA ARG A 60 20.77 -34.23 -6.01
C ARG A 60 22.24 -33.97 -5.67
N ASP A 61 22.52 -32.91 -4.93
CA ASP A 61 23.89 -32.52 -4.57
C ASP A 61 24.52 -33.59 -3.66
N ALA A 62 23.77 -34.15 -2.70
CA ALA A 62 24.22 -35.26 -1.87
C ALA A 62 24.56 -36.51 -2.70
N ALA A 63 23.77 -36.83 -3.73
CA ALA A 63 24.06 -37.96 -4.62
C ALA A 63 25.34 -37.74 -5.44
N ILE A 64 25.58 -36.53 -5.93
CA ILE A 64 26.81 -36.17 -6.65
C ILE A 64 28.01 -36.29 -5.72
N ILE A 65 27.92 -35.76 -4.50
CA ILE A 65 29.00 -35.85 -3.49
C ILE A 65 29.31 -37.32 -3.18
N ALA A 66 28.29 -38.15 -2.91
CA ALA A 66 28.48 -39.57 -2.62
C ALA A 66 29.14 -40.32 -3.79
N PHE A 67 28.76 -40.00 -5.03
CA PHE A 67 29.39 -40.58 -6.22
C PHE A 67 30.87 -40.19 -6.35
N LEU A 68 31.20 -38.91 -6.17
CA LEU A 68 32.57 -38.41 -6.22
C LEU A 68 33.45 -39.00 -5.12
N GLN A 69 32.92 -39.13 -3.89
CA GLN A 69 33.61 -39.77 -2.78
C GLN A 69 33.91 -41.25 -3.08
N LYS A 70 32.97 -41.98 -3.70
CA LYS A 70 33.16 -43.38 -4.11
C LYS A 70 34.28 -43.55 -5.15
N MET A 71 34.43 -42.60 -6.09
CA MET A 71 35.45 -42.67 -7.14
C MET A 71 36.85 -42.26 -6.65
N THR A 72 36.92 -41.30 -5.72
CA THR A 72 38.19 -40.70 -5.28
C THR A 72 38.77 -41.33 -4.01
N GLY A 73 37.97 -42.12 -3.28
CA GLY A 73 38.38 -42.72 -2.01
C GLY A 73 38.64 -41.70 -0.88
N GLN A 74 38.29 -40.43 -1.10
CA GLN A 74 38.60 -39.31 -0.22
C GLN A 74 37.31 -38.75 0.41
N THR A 75 37.12 -38.96 1.71
CA THR A 75 35.96 -38.46 2.45
C THR A 75 36.21 -37.02 2.91
N VAL A 76 35.78 -36.04 2.11
CA VAL A 76 35.75 -34.64 2.56
C VAL A 76 34.42 -34.39 3.30
N PRO A 77 34.44 -33.93 4.56
CA PRO A 77 33.22 -33.54 5.27
C PRO A 77 32.72 -32.21 4.70
N VAL A 78 31.94 -32.28 3.63
CA VAL A 78 31.23 -31.10 3.10
C VAL A 78 30.05 -30.83 4.03
N GLN A 79 30.22 -29.88 4.95
CA GLN A 79 29.09 -29.29 5.66
C GLN A 79 28.26 -28.53 4.63
N LEU A 80 27.15 -29.12 4.19
CA LEU A 80 26.12 -28.36 3.50
C LEU A 80 25.68 -27.23 4.45
N PRO A 81 25.62 -25.97 4.00
CA PRO A 81 25.01 -24.91 4.78
C PRO A 81 23.51 -25.22 4.89
N VAL A 82 23.14 -25.94 5.95
CA VAL A 82 21.76 -25.94 6.44
C VAL A 82 21.42 -24.48 6.71
N PRO A 83 20.42 -23.90 6.02
CA PRO A 83 20.02 -22.55 6.33
C PRO A 83 19.47 -22.57 7.76
N ALA A 84 19.99 -21.67 8.59
CA ALA A 84 19.67 -21.49 10.01
C ALA A 84 18.22 -21.05 10.29
N VAL A 85 17.27 -21.44 9.44
CA VAL A 85 15.83 -21.17 9.58
C VAL A 85 15.04 -22.36 10.12
N ALA A 86 15.67 -23.52 10.32
CA ALA A 86 15.05 -24.65 11.02
C ALA A 86 14.86 -24.41 12.54
N ALA A 87 15.30 -23.26 13.08
CA ALA A 87 15.05 -22.85 14.46
C ALA A 87 13.74 -22.03 14.64
N ALA A 88 13.02 -21.69 13.56
CA ALA A 88 11.85 -20.81 13.63
C ALA A 88 10.49 -21.50 13.43
N ALA A 89 10.46 -22.83 13.21
CA ALA A 89 9.21 -23.59 13.06
C ALA A 89 8.83 -24.41 14.30
N ALA A 90 9.49 -24.21 15.44
CA ALA A 90 8.95 -24.66 16.72
C ALA A 90 7.89 -23.63 17.15
N ALA A 91 6.66 -24.10 17.35
CA ALA A 91 5.65 -23.41 18.13
C ALA A 91 6.29 -22.78 19.39
N PRO A 92 5.81 -21.62 19.89
CA PRO A 92 6.36 -21.04 21.10
C PRO A 92 6.14 -22.01 22.25
N GLN A 93 7.18 -22.77 22.60
CA GLN A 93 7.18 -23.53 23.83
C GLN A 93 7.22 -22.52 24.99
N PRO A 94 6.35 -22.64 26.00
CA PRO A 94 6.47 -21.82 27.19
C PRO A 94 7.83 -22.14 27.84
N PRO A 95 8.63 -21.12 28.21
CA PRO A 95 9.93 -21.37 28.82
C PRO A 95 9.77 -22.15 30.15
N PRO A 96 10.72 -23.04 30.49
CA PRO A 96 10.70 -23.75 31.77
C PRO A 96 10.78 -22.72 32.91
N GLN A 97 9.74 -22.69 33.73
CA GLN A 97 9.66 -21.81 34.89
C GLN A 97 10.77 -22.19 35.90
N GLN A 98 11.78 -21.33 36.02
CA GLN A 98 12.56 -21.23 37.26
C GLN A 98 11.81 -20.32 38.24
N PRO A 99 11.79 -20.63 39.55
CA PRO A 99 11.02 -19.84 40.51
C PRO A 99 11.71 -18.51 40.76
N VAL A 100 11.22 -17.45 40.11
CA VAL A 100 11.60 -16.07 40.44
C VAL A 100 10.66 -15.51 41.51
N ALA A 101 11.26 -15.06 42.62
CA ALA A 101 10.61 -14.35 43.70
C ALA A 101 9.83 -13.12 43.19
N PRO A 102 8.72 -12.71 43.85
CA PRO A 102 7.88 -11.65 43.34
C PRO A 102 8.58 -10.30 43.48
N SER A 103 8.95 -9.70 42.34
CA SER A 103 9.33 -8.29 42.28
C SER A 103 8.06 -7.45 42.16
N ALA A 104 7.89 -6.51 43.10
CA ALA A 104 6.74 -5.61 43.20
C ALA A 104 6.57 -4.71 41.95
N PRO A 105 5.34 -4.30 41.62
CA PRO A 105 5.12 -3.32 40.55
C PRO A 105 5.58 -1.91 40.99
N PRO A 106 6.00 -1.05 40.05
CA PRO A 106 6.33 0.35 40.37
C PRO A 106 5.06 1.14 40.74
N PRO A 107 5.17 2.20 41.56
CA PRO A 107 4.02 2.97 41.99
C PRO A 107 3.47 3.82 40.83
N VAL A 108 2.18 3.66 40.56
CA VAL A 108 1.39 4.58 39.73
C VAL A 108 1.27 5.93 40.45
N SER A 109 1.84 6.98 39.86
CA SER A 109 1.53 8.36 40.27
C SER A 109 0.16 8.77 39.72
N PRO A 110 -0.70 9.46 40.50
CA PRO A 110 -2.01 9.88 40.04
C PRO A 110 -1.87 11.11 39.13
N GLN A 111 -1.97 10.91 37.82
CA GLN A 111 -2.17 12.01 36.89
C GLN A 111 -3.67 12.33 36.85
N GLN A 112 -4.02 13.54 37.28
CA GLN A 112 -5.38 14.08 37.24
C GLN A 112 -5.95 14.00 35.81
N THR A 113 -7.02 13.24 35.64
CA THR A 113 -7.85 13.24 34.43
C THR A 113 -8.65 14.55 34.38
N GLN A 114 -8.32 15.43 33.44
CA GLN A 114 -9.26 16.47 33.01
C GLN A 114 -10.40 15.82 32.20
N PRO A 115 -11.66 16.24 32.39
CA PRO A 115 -12.77 15.76 31.59
C PRO A 115 -12.68 16.31 30.15
N PRO A 116 -13.14 15.55 29.14
CA PRO A 116 -13.17 16.02 27.76
C PRO A 116 -14.18 17.17 27.58
N PRO A 117 -13.92 18.16 26.70
CA PRO A 117 -14.92 19.17 26.36
C PRO A 117 -16.06 18.53 25.55
N ALA A 118 -17.30 18.91 25.90
CA ALA A 118 -18.52 18.45 25.25
C ALA A 118 -18.57 18.84 23.75
N PRO A 119 -19.21 18.04 22.87
CA PRO A 119 -19.38 18.39 21.48
C PRO A 119 -20.34 19.58 21.33
N GLN A 120 -19.83 20.71 20.83
CA GLN A 120 -20.66 21.83 20.42
C GLN A 120 -21.57 21.40 19.26
N ARG A 121 -22.87 21.54 19.48
CA ARG A 121 -23.93 21.33 18.51
C ARG A 121 -23.73 22.30 17.34
N ARG A 122 -23.22 21.83 16.20
CA ARG A 122 -23.22 22.60 14.95
C ARG A 122 -24.67 22.77 14.50
N GLN A 123 -25.23 23.95 14.76
CA GLN A 123 -26.51 24.34 14.18
C GLN A 123 -26.37 24.43 12.65
N ASN A 124 -27.35 23.80 12.04
CA ASN A 124 -27.66 23.76 10.63
C ASN A 124 -27.78 25.20 10.06
N GLN A 125 -27.00 25.56 9.05
CA GLN A 125 -27.31 26.68 8.17
C GLN A 125 -27.35 26.18 6.72
N GLN A 126 -28.55 26.26 6.13
CA GLN A 126 -28.80 26.13 4.70
C GLN A 126 -28.21 27.34 3.95
N PRO A 127 -27.78 27.17 2.69
CA PRO A 127 -27.39 28.29 1.84
C PRO A 127 -28.63 28.88 1.14
N GLN A 128 -28.86 30.19 1.31
CA GLN A 128 -29.72 30.99 0.43
C GLN A 128 -28.86 31.90 -0.45
N GLN A 129 -29.27 31.97 -1.72
CA GLN A 129 -28.63 32.68 -2.83
C GLN A 129 -29.03 34.17 -2.88
N GLN A 130 -28.25 34.92 -3.67
CA GLN A 130 -28.50 36.27 -4.24
C GLN A 130 -28.32 37.43 -3.24
N THR A 131 -27.59 38.50 -3.56
CA THR A 131 -27.74 39.36 -4.75
C THR A 131 -26.41 40.03 -5.12
N ALA A 132 -26.08 40.08 -6.41
CA ALA A 132 -25.03 40.93 -6.97
C ALA A 132 -25.67 42.21 -7.50
N GLN A 133 -25.28 43.40 -7.00
CA GLN A 133 -25.41 44.68 -7.71
C GLN A 133 -24.33 45.70 -7.27
N HIS A 134 -23.48 46.07 -8.24
CA HIS A 134 -23.01 47.41 -8.65
C HIS A 134 -22.37 48.41 -7.67
N ALA A 135 -21.11 48.80 -7.97
CA ALA A 135 -20.65 50.15 -8.40
C ALA A 135 -19.09 50.20 -8.44
N HIS A 136 -18.46 50.47 -9.60
CA HIS A 136 -17.84 51.77 -10.03
C HIS A 136 -16.46 51.99 -9.36
N ASP A 137 -15.31 52.14 -10.03
CA ASP A 137 -14.87 52.98 -11.17
C ASP A 137 -13.68 52.29 -11.90
N GLN A 138 -13.67 52.20 -13.24
CA GLN A 138 -13.05 53.13 -14.23
C GLN A 138 -11.52 53.32 -14.15
N HIS A 139 -10.86 52.82 -15.21
CA HIS A 139 -10.00 53.50 -16.21
C HIS A 139 -9.39 52.35 -17.05
N GLY A 140 -9.41 52.27 -18.37
CA GLY A 140 -9.74 53.20 -19.44
C GLY A 140 -8.75 52.90 -20.58
N ALA A 141 -9.29 52.55 -21.77
CA ALA A 141 -8.61 52.51 -23.08
C ALA A 141 -7.44 51.50 -23.26
N GLU A 142 -7.21 50.81 -24.38
CA GLU A 142 -7.75 50.88 -25.74
C GLU A 142 -7.37 49.59 -26.51
N GLU A 143 -8.13 49.33 -27.56
CA GLU A 143 -7.96 48.29 -28.58
C GLU A 143 -6.56 48.22 -29.23
N ALA A 144 -6.12 47.01 -29.63
CA ALA A 144 -5.94 46.67 -31.06
C ALA A 144 -5.31 45.28 -31.25
N VAL A 145 -5.98 44.52 -32.12
CA VAL A 145 -5.49 43.31 -32.80
C VAL A 145 -4.41 43.70 -33.83
N ARG A 146 -3.35 42.87 -33.99
CA ARG A 146 -2.87 42.30 -35.29
C ARG A 146 -1.35 41.98 -35.33
N THR A 147 -1.09 40.70 -35.59
CA THR A 147 -0.02 40.05 -36.40
C THR A 147 1.18 40.88 -36.90
N GLN A 148 2.43 40.41 -36.65
CA GLN A 148 3.40 39.93 -37.67
C GLN A 148 4.86 39.82 -37.15
N GLN A 149 5.46 38.65 -37.42
CA GLN A 149 6.79 38.33 -38.00
C GLN A 149 8.11 39.02 -37.55
N ALA A 150 9.15 38.18 -37.46
CA ALA A 150 10.56 38.45 -37.20
C ALA A 150 11.27 39.28 -38.30
N PRO A 151 12.51 39.76 -38.03
CA PRO A 151 13.67 39.14 -38.68
C PRO A 151 14.96 38.97 -37.83
N ALA A 152 15.63 37.85 -38.07
CA ALA A 152 17.05 37.56 -38.32
C ALA A 152 18.24 38.47 -37.86
N LEU A 153 19.18 37.80 -37.13
CA LEU A 153 20.67 37.85 -37.09
C LEU A 153 21.36 39.10 -36.47
N GLU A 154 22.37 38.99 -35.59
CA GLU A 154 23.69 38.38 -35.80
C GLU A 154 24.54 38.22 -34.49
N ILE A 155 25.45 37.22 -34.50
CA ILE A 155 26.77 37.09 -33.80
C ILE A 155 26.85 36.52 -32.35
N VAL A 156 27.63 35.44 -32.26
CA VAL A 156 28.08 34.62 -31.10
C VAL A 156 29.36 35.22 -30.48
N PRO A 157 29.73 34.93 -29.21
CA PRO A 157 30.59 33.77 -28.96
C PRO A 157 30.38 32.99 -27.62
N LEU A 158 30.46 31.66 -27.76
CA LEU A 158 31.08 30.62 -26.92
C LEU A 158 31.45 30.89 -25.43
N SER A 159 30.84 30.14 -24.49
CA SER A 159 31.54 29.33 -23.46
C SER A 159 30.56 28.63 -22.47
N GLU A 160 30.75 27.30 -22.41
CA GLU A 160 30.61 26.35 -21.28
C GLU A 160 29.27 26.10 -20.54
N ALA A 161 28.78 24.88 -20.80
CA ALA A 161 28.27 23.87 -19.85
C ALA A 161 27.01 24.18 -19.02
N SER A 162 25.88 23.61 -19.45
CA SER A 162 25.22 22.53 -18.68
C SER A 162 24.11 21.91 -19.53
N GLU A 163 24.33 20.66 -19.94
CA GLU A 163 23.35 19.85 -20.66
C GLU A 163 22.08 19.66 -19.81
N ALA A 164 20.97 20.22 -20.29
CA ALA A 164 19.65 19.65 -20.02
C ALA A 164 19.08 19.23 -21.37
N VAL A 165 19.61 18.13 -21.89
CA VAL A 165 18.96 17.38 -22.98
C VAL A 165 17.62 16.89 -22.46
N VAL A 166 16.55 17.64 -22.76
CA VAL A 166 15.19 17.11 -22.71
C VAL A 166 15.05 16.16 -23.89
N ALA A 167 15.73 15.01 -23.81
CA ALA A 167 15.42 13.87 -24.62
C ALA A 167 14.07 13.37 -24.14
N THR A 168 13.01 13.70 -24.87
CA THR A 168 11.78 12.92 -24.84
C THR A 168 12.11 11.56 -25.42
N ASP A 169 12.72 10.72 -24.57
CA ASP A 169 13.10 9.37 -24.87
C ASP A 169 11.80 8.55 -25.05
N PRO A 170 11.60 7.85 -26.18
CA PRO A 170 10.51 6.87 -26.32
C PRO A 170 10.59 5.76 -25.25
N ALA A 171 11.72 5.61 -24.54
CA ALA A 171 11.83 4.79 -23.34
C ALA A 171 11.01 5.32 -22.15
N SER A 172 10.47 6.55 -22.19
CA SER A 172 9.69 7.11 -21.07
C SER A 172 8.33 6.43 -20.85
N SER A 173 7.87 5.65 -21.83
CA SER A 173 6.63 4.86 -21.72
C SER A 173 6.87 3.50 -21.04
N ARG A 174 8.10 2.99 -21.09
CA ARG A 174 8.45 1.68 -20.55
C ARG A 174 8.77 1.84 -19.05
N TRP A 175 8.08 1.07 -18.23
CA TRP A 175 8.29 1.04 -16.78
C TRP A 175 9.00 -0.28 -16.40
N PRO A 176 10.30 -0.25 -16.09
CA PRO A 176 11.02 -1.38 -15.53
C PRO A 176 10.35 -1.90 -14.25
N LYS A 177 10.49 -3.20 -13.96
CA LYS A 177 9.90 -3.81 -12.75
C LYS A 177 10.35 -3.11 -11.47
N SER A 178 11.64 -2.76 -11.39
CA SER A 178 12.21 -2.00 -10.25
C SER A 178 11.54 -0.65 -10.04
N GLU A 179 11.33 0.10 -11.13
CA GLU A 179 10.64 1.39 -11.10
C GLU A 179 9.17 1.25 -10.70
N VAL A 180 8.48 0.21 -11.17
CA VAL A 180 7.11 -0.10 -10.74
C VAL A 180 7.05 -0.43 -9.25
N HIS A 181 8.00 -1.22 -8.74
CA HIS A 181 8.05 -1.55 -7.32
C HIS A 181 8.30 -0.30 -6.46
N ALA A 182 9.21 0.57 -6.87
CA ALA A 182 9.46 1.85 -6.19
C ALA A 182 8.20 2.74 -6.16
N LEU A 183 7.43 2.80 -7.25
CA LEU A 183 6.15 3.52 -7.30
C LEU A 183 5.13 2.91 -6.33
N ILE A 184 5.05 1.58 -6.28
CA ILE A 184 4.13 0.89 -5.37
C ILE A 184 4.49 1.15 -3.91
N GLN A 185 5.78 1.10 -3.59
CA GLN A 185 6.27 1.42 -2.26
C GLN A 185 5.94 2.86 -1.86
N MET A 186 6.25 3.85 -2.71
CA MET A 186 5.94 5.26 -2.44
C MET A 186 4.47 5.54 -2.25
N ARG A 187 3.61 4.95 -3.08
CA ARG A 187 2.17 5.11 -2.87
C ARG A 187 1.76 4.50 -1.53
N SER A 188 2.23 3.30 -1.23
CA SER A 188 1.82 2.56 -0.02
C SER A 188 2.22 3.28 1.27
N GLU A 189 3.41 3.88 1.32
CA GLU A 189 3.85 4.69 2.46
C GLU A 189 2.97 5.93 2.68
N MET A 190 2.43 6.49 1.60
CA MET A 190 1.53 7.66 1.65
C MET A 190 0.05 7.30 1.84
N GLU A 191 -0.29 6.02 2.05
CA GLU A 191 -1.69 5.56 2.02
C GLU A 191 -2.56 6.14 3.13
N SER A 192 -2.00 6.33 4.34
CA SER A 192 -2.73 6.94 5.46
C SER A 192 -3.21 8.35 5.11
N ARG A 193 -2.30 9.19 4.62
CA ARG A 193 -2.58 10.56 4.12
C ARG A 193 -3.48 10.54 2.88
N TYR A 194 -3.41 9.47 2.08
CA TYR A 194 -4.31 9.28 0.95
C TYR A 194 -5.75 8.95 1.38
N GLN A 195 -5.99 8.40 2.57
CA GLN A 195 -7.33 8.15 3.11
C GLN A 195 -7.95 9.38 3.80
N GLU A 196 -7.14 10.32 4.27
CA GLU A 196 -7.60 11.57 4.87
C GLU A 196 -8.41 12.43 3.86
N ALA A 197 -9.43 13.16 4.32
CA ALA A 197 -10.22 14.01 3.44
C ALA A 197 -9.40 15.24 3.00
N GLY A 198 -9.08 15.33 1.71
CA GLY A 198 -8.28 16.45 1.19
C GLY A 198 -7.85 16.27 -0.27
N PRO A 199 -7.27 17.32 -0.87
CA PRO A 199 -6.80 17.29 -2.25
C PRO A 199 -5.65 16.28 -2.41
N LYS A 200 -5.77 15.38 -3.40
CA LYS A 200 -4.76 14.34 -3.68
C LYS A 200 -3.64 14.79 -4.62
N GLY A 201 -3.75 15.97 -5.21
CA GLY A 201 -2.74 16.54 -6.11
C GLY A 201 -1.35 16.60 -5.48
N PRO A 202 -1.18 17.22 -4.30
CA PRO A 202 0.12 17.32 -3.63
C PRO A 202 0.75 15.96 -3.29
N LEU A 203 -0.06 14.95 -2.97
CA LEU A 203 0.45 13.60 -2.69
C LEU A 203 1.14 12.99 -3.92
N TRP A 204 0.66 13.27 -5.13
CA TRP A 204 1.31 12.80 -6.35
C TRP A 204 2.60 13.56 -6.66
N GLU A 205 2.72 14.82 -6.22
CA GLU A 205 3.95 15.61 -6.27
C GLU A 205 5.01 15.04 -5.33
N GLU A 206 4.62 14.71 -4.09
CA GLU A 206 5.50 14.05 -3.13
C GLU A 206 5.95 12.66 -3.62
N ILE A 207 5.06 11.87 -4.21
CA ILE A 207 5.41 10.56 -4.80
C ILE A 207 6.40 10.73 -5.96
N SER A 208 6.16 11.70 -6.85
CA SER A 208 7.07 12.00 -7.98
C SER A 208 8.45 12.44 -7.50
N ALA A 209 8.51 13.30 -6.49
CA ALA A 209 9.76 13.71 -5.85
C ALA A 209 10.47 12.53 -5.15
N GLY A 210 9.71 11.63 -4.51
CA GLY A 210 10.23 10.38 -3.94
C GLY A 210 10.84 9.46 -4.99
N MET A 211 10.13 9.26 -6.11
CA MET A 211 10.63 8.53 -7.28
C MET A 211 11.94 9.13 -7.80
N GLN A 212 12.00 10.46 -7.91
CA GLN A 212 13.19 11.16 -8.39
C GLN A 212 14.38 11.00 -7.45
N ARG A 213 14.17 11.02 -6.12
CA ARG A 213 15.23 10.74 -5.13
C ARG A 213 15.80 9.32 -5.23
N MET A 214 15.01 8.38 -5.74
CA MET A 214 15.44 7.00 -6.02
C MET A 214 16.07 6.84 -7.41
N GLY A 215 16.28 7.94 -8.15
CA GLY A 215 16.86 7.93 -9.50
C GLY A 215 15.84 7.70 -10.62
N TYR A 216 14.54 7.67 -10.32
CA TYR A 216 13.47 7.49 -11.31
C TYR A 216 12.79 8.82 -11.63
N SER A 217 13.17 9.44 -12.75
CA SER A 217 12.58 10.71 -13.17
C SER A 217 11.23 10.50 -13.88
N ARG A 218 10.14 10.60 -13.11
CA ARG A 218 8.75 10.55 -13.62
C ARG A 218 7.92 11.65 -12.99
N SER A 219 7.13 12.35 -13.82
CA SER A 219 6.20 13.37 -13.32
C SER A 219 5.04 12.77 -12.55
N SER A 220 4.43 13.55 -11.65
CA SER A 220 3.23 13.17 -10.88
C SER A 220 2.11 12.63 -11.75
N LYS A 221 1.91 13.23 -12.93
CA LYS A 221 0.90 12.77 -13.90
C LYS A 221 1.19 11.34 -14.38
N ARG A 222 2.45 11.04 -14.71
CA ARG A 222 2.87 9.70 -15.17
C ARG A 222 2.82 8.67 -14.03
N CYS A 223 3.21 9.04 -12.81
CA CYS A 223 3.10 8.18 -11.64
C CYS A 223 1.63 7.81 -11.36
N LYS A 224 0.73 8.80 -11.41
CA LYS A 224 -0.71 8.58 -11.22
C LYS A 224 -1.29 7.67 -12.30
N GLU A 225 -1.02 7.95 -13.57
CA GLU A 225 -1.49 7.14 -14.70
C GLU A 225 -1.03 5.69 -14.59
N LYS A 226 0.26 5.47 -14.26
CA LYS A 226 0.80 4.13 -14.08
C LYS A 226 0.13 3.41 -12.91
N TRP A 227 -0.08 4.11 -11.79
CA TRP A 227 -0.76 3.57 -10.62
C TRP A 227 -2.20 3.16 -10.93
N GLU A 228 -2.97 4.00 -11.63
CA GLU A 228 -4.34 3.70 -12.06
C GLU A 228 -4.39 2.48 -12.98
N ASN A 229 -3.44 2.36 -13.92
CA ASN A 229 -3.29 1.18 -14.76
C ASN A 229 -3.01 -0.08 -13.94
N ILE A 230 -2.03 -0.06 -13.04
CA ILE A 230 -1.70 -1.19 -12.15
C ILE A 230 -2.94 -1.60 -11.33
N ASN A 231 -3.64 -0.63 -10.73
CA ASN A 231 -4.84 -0.88 -9.95
C ASN A 231 -6.00 -1.45 -10.78
N LYS A 232 -6.15 -1.02 -12.03
CA LYS A 232 -7.14 -1.59 -12.95
C LYS A 232 -6.90 -3.08 -13.17
N TYR A 233 -5.66 -3.48 -13.46
CA TYR A 233 -5.32 -4.90 -13.64
C TYR A 233 -5.44 -5.69 -12.33
N PHE A 234 -4.98 -5.11 -11.22
CA PHE A 234 -5.09 -5.73 -9.91
C PHE A 234 -6.55 -5.99 -9.51
N LYS A 235 -7.45 -5.01 -9.71
CA LYS A 235 -8.90 -5.18 -9.48
C LYS A 235 -9.49 -6.28 -10.36
N LYS A 236 -9.16 -6.29 -11.67
CA LYS A 236 -9.61 -7.33 -12.61
C LYS A 236 -9.15 -8.73 -12.20
N VAL A 237 -7.90 -8.90 -11.80
CA VAL A 237 -7.34 -10.18 -11.35
C VAL A 237 -7.95 -10.60 -10.01
N LYS A 238 -8.14 -9.67 -9.06
CA LYS A 238 -8.79 -9.93 -7.76
C LYS A 238 -10.27 -10.32 -7.88
N GLU A 239 -10.96 -9.82 -8.90
CA GLU A 239 -12.35 -10.19 -9.20
C GLU A 239 -12.45 -11.52 -9.96
N SER A 240 -11.49 -11.81 -10.85
CA SER A 240 -11.45 -13.05 -11.63
C SER A 240 -10.89 -14.25 -10.85
N SER A 241 -10.03 -14.03 -9.85
CA SER A 241 -9.46 -15.10 -9.01
C SER A 241 -10.50 -15.82 -8.14
N LYS A 242 -11.69 -15.22 -7.97
CA LYS A 242 -12.85 -15.84 -7.29
C LYS A 242 -13.72 -16.72 -8.19
N LYS A 243 -13.46 -16.77 -9.50
CA LYS A 243 -14.34 -17.41 -10.49
C LYS A 243 -13.61 -18.37 -11.44
N ARG A 244 -12.49 -18.97 -11.03
CA ARG A 244 -11.86 -20.05 -11.81
C ARG A 244 -12.29 -21.40 -11.21
N PRO A 245 -13.21 -22.14 -11.84
CA PRO A 245 -13.49 -23.52 -11.47
C PRO A 245 -12.23 -24.38 -11.72
N ASP A 246 -12.02 -25.35 -10.83
CA ASP A 246 -10.87 -26.28 -10.78
C ASP A 246 -10.72 -27.16 -12.03
N ASP A 247 -11.70 -27.18 -12.94
CA ASP A 247 -11.69 -27.96 -14.19
C ASP A 247 -11.29 -27.13 -15.44
N SER A 248 -10.49 -26.07 -15.27
CA SER A 248 -9.95 -25.35 -16.44
C SER A 248 -8.81 -26.15 -17.08
N LYS A 249 -9.16 -27.21 -17.82
CA LYS A 249 -8.27 -27.90 -18.75
C LYS A 249 -7.69 -26.89 -19.73
N THR A 250 -6.51 -26.38 -19.42
CA THR A 250 -5.72 -25.61 -20.37
C THR A 250 -4.92 -26.65 -21.15
N CYS A 251 -5.30 -26.86 -22.42
CA CYS A 251 -4.57 -27.73 -23.33
C CYS A 251 -3.09 -27.31 -23.36
N PRO A 252 -2.13 -28.23 -23.12
CA PRO A 252 -0.77 -27.99 -23.53
C PRO A 252 -0.74 -28.03 -25.05
N TYR A 253 -0.38 -26.91 -25.69
CA TYR A 253 0.00 -26.95 -27.10
C TYR A 253 1.42 -27.51 -27.20
N PHE A 254 1.57 -28.43 -28.18
CA PHE A 254 2.76 -29.10 -28.72
C PHE A 254 4.14 -28.72 -28.18
#